data_AF-A0A840HPX5-F1
#
_entry.id   AF-A0A840HPX5-F1
#
_cell.length_a   1.000
_cell.length_b   1.000
_cell.length_c   1.000
_cell.angle_alpha   90.00
_cell.angle_beta   90.00
_cell.angle_gamma   90.00
#
_symmetry.space_group_name_H-M   'P 1'
#
loop_
_entity.id
_entity.type
_entity.pdbx_description
1 polymer ?
#
loop_
_entity_poly.entity_id
_entity_poly.type
_entity_poly.pdbx_seq_one_letter_code
_entity_poly.pdbx_strand_id
1 'polypeptide(L)' 'MSERRACKAIGCCRMTMRYRTTRASIRQRMKAIAHERRRFGYRRLHVLLKREGYLINHMA' A
#
# COMPACT_ATOMS: atom_id res chain seq x y z
N MET A 1 10.43 -21.72 -18.37
CA MET A 1 11.38 -21.49 -17.26
C MET A 1 10.58 -21.06 -16.02
N SER A 2 10.84 -21.58 -14.82
CA SER A 2 10.05 -21.21 -13.63
C SER A 2 10.60 -19.95 -12.93
N GLU A 3 9.74 -19.19 -12.25
CA GLU A 3 10.13 -18.03 -11.43
C GLU A 3 11.27 -18.37 -10.45
N ARG A 4 11.26 -19.59 -9.88
CA ARG A 4 12.34 -20.11 -9.02
C ARG A 4 13.68 -20.17 -9.75
N ARG A 5 13.72 -20.72 -10.97
CA ARG A 5 14.95 -20.84 -11.76
C ARG A 5 15.46 -19.47 -12.21
N ALA A 6 14.56 -18.58 -12.63
CA ALA A 6 14.90 -17.21 -13.01
C ALA A 6 15.50 -16.43 -11.83
N CYS A 7 14.87 -16.45 -10.65
CA CYS A 7 15.37 -15.76 -9.46
C CYS A 7 16.73 -16.30 -9.00
N LYS A 8 16.96 -17.62 -9.08
CA LYS A 8 18.27 -18.24 -8.77
C LYS A 8 19.36 -17.79 -9.75
N ALA A 9 19.03 -17.66 -11.03
CA ALA A 9 19.99 -17.24 -12.07
C ALA A 9 20.44 -15.78 -11.90
N ILE A 10 19.53 -14.88 -11.49
CA ILE A 10 19.83 -13.44 -11.32
C ILE A 10 20.24 -13.06 -9.88
N GLY A 11 20.27 -14.01 -8.95
CA GLY A 11 20.63 -13.76 -7.55
C GLY A 11 19.61 -12.96 -6.73
N CYS A 12 18.35 -12.87 -7.18
CA CYS A 12 17.31 -12.10 -6.50
C CYS A 12 16.39 -12.99 -5.65
N CYS A 13 15.91 -12.44 -4.52
CA CYS A 13 14.89 -13.13 -3.71
C CYS A 13 13.53 -13.09 -4.41
N ARG A 14 12.83 -14.24 -4.44
CA ARG A 14 11.47 -14.36 -4.98
C ARG A 14 10.47 -13.41 -4.33
N MET A 15 10.60 -13.13 -3.03
CA MET A 15 9.71 -12.19 -2.35
C MET A 15 9.82 -10.78 -2.92
N THR A 16 11.04 -10.34 -3.25
CA THR A 16 11.29 -9.05 -3.88
C THR A 16 10.67 -8.98 -5.28
N MET A 17 10.78 -10.06 -6.06
CA MET A 17 10.17 -10.14 -7.40
C MET A 17 8.64 -10.14 -7.36
N ARG A 18 8.04 -10.63 -6.27
CA ARG A 18 6.58 -10.64 -6.06
C ARG A 18 6.04 -9.36 -5.41
N TYR A 19 6.92 -8.53 -4.86
CA TYR A 19 6.51 -7.34 -4.15
C TYR A 19 5.81 -6.37 -5.12
N ARG A 20 4.54 -6.06 -4.84
CA ARG A 20 3.77 -5.06 -5.55
C ARG A 20 3.44 -3.91 -4.63
N THR A 21 3.82 -2.70 -5.02
CA THR A 21 3.47 -1.50 -4.24
C THR A 21 1.98 -1.19 -4.43
N THR A 22 1.25 -1.06 -3.33
CA THR A 22 -0.16 -0.61 -3.32
C THR A 22 -0.29 0.89 -2.99
N ARG A 23 0.84 1.62 -2.97
CA ARG A 23 0.89 3.01 -2.49
C ARG A 23 0.17 4.01 -3.41
N ALA A 24 -0.03 3.68 -4.68
CA ALA A 24 -0.73 4.55 -5.63
C ALA A 24 -2.24 4.61 -5.35
N SER A 25 -2.88 3.45 -5.14
CA SER A 25 -4.31 3.37 -4.84
C SER A 25 -4.66 4.00 -3.50
N ILE A 26 -3.84 3.78 -2.48
CA ILE A 26 -4.03 4.39 -1.15
C ILE A 26 -3.99 5.92 -1.24
N ARG A 27 -3.05 6.49 -2.01
CA ARG A 27 -2.96 7.95 -2.20
C ARG A 27 -4.18 8.54 -2.89
N GLN A 28 -4.74 7.85 -3.88
CA GLN A 28 -5.98 8.30 -4.52
C GLN A 28 -7.15 8.29 -3.53
N ARG A 29 -7.26 7.24 -2.71
CA ARG A 29 -8.31 7.16 -1.70
C ARG A 29 -8.18 8.23 -0.62
N MET A 30 -6.96 8.49 -0.15
CA MET A 30 -6.68 9.60 0.79
C MET A 30 -7.16 10.95 0.23
N LYS A 31 -6.86 11.24 -1.04
CA LYS A 31 -7.31 12.48 -1.69
C LYS A 31 -8.84 12.54 -1.77
N ALA A 32 -9.50 11.45 -2.16
CA ALA A 32 -10.96 11.39 -2.24
C ALA A 32 -11.62 11.74 -0.89
N ILE A 33 -11.16 11.12 0.20
CA ILE A 33 -11.69 11.39 1.55
C ILE A 33 -11.39 12.84 1.97
N ALA A 34 -10.20 13.36 1.64
CA ALA A 34 -9.84 14.74 1.96
C ALA A 34 -10.71 15.77 1.22
N HIS A 35 -11.08 15.48 -0.04
CA HIS A 35 -12.01 16.31 -0.81
C HIS A 35 -13.44 16.26 -0.24
N GLU A 36 -13.91 15.07 0.13
CA GLU A 36 -15.26 14.87 0.66
C GLU A 36 -15.41 15.45 2.09
N ARG A 37 -14.32 15.43 2.88
CA ARG A 37 -14.30 15.86 4.29
C ARG A 37 -13.16 16.86 4.52
N ARG A 38 -13.25 18.05 3.91
CA ARG A 38 -12.19 19.10 3.90
C ARG A 38 -11.60 19.48 5.28
N ARG A 39 -12.31 19.29 6.38
CA ARG A 39 -11.82 19.56 7.76
C ARG A 39 -11.09 18.39 8.42
N PHE A 40 -10.91 17.26 7.74
CA PHE A 40 -10.32 16.07 8.35
C PHE A 40 -8.80 16.11 8.19
N GLY A 41 -8.09 16.26 9.31
CA GLY A 41 -6.64 16.08 9.36
C GLY A 41 -6.23 14.61 9.25
N TYR A 42 -4.91 14.36 9.15
CA TYR A 42 -4.32 13.04 8.91
C TYR A 42 -4.84 11.94 9.85
N ARG A 43 -5.11 12.27 11.12
CA ARG A 43 -5.57 11.32 12.14
C ARG A 43 -6.98 10.78 11.85
N ARG A 44 -7.89 11.62 11.33
CA ARG A 44 -9.25 11.17 10.96
C ARG A 44 -9.26 10.43 9.63
N LEU A 45 -8.43 10.86 8.68
CA LEU A 45 -8.18 10.14 7.43
C LEU A 45 -7.67 8.72 7.69
N HIS A 46 -6.72 8.57 8.62
CA HIS A 46 -6.15 7.28 9.00
C HIS A 46 -7.20 6.30 9.54
N VAL A 47 -8.12 6.77 10.39
CA VAL A 47 -9.22 5.94 10.92
C VAL A 47 -10.18 5.50 9.80
N LEU A 48 -10.53 6.39 8.88
CA LEU A 48 -11.44 6.05 7.77
C LEU A 48 -10.85 5.01 6.84
N LEU A 49 -9.59 5.18 6.47
CA LEU A 49 -8.89 4.23 5.62
C LEU A 49 -8.69 2.87 6.32
N LYS A 50 -8.45 2.86 7.64
CA LYS A 50 -8.43 1.61 8.42
C LYS A 50 -9.79 0.91 8.42
N ARG A 51 -10.90 1.66 8.51
CA ARG A 51 -12.27 1.10 8.40
C ARG A 51 -12.56 0.52 7.02
N GLU A 52 -11.98 1.08 5.97
CA GLU A 52 -12.07 0.56 4.60
C GLU A 52 -11.12 -0.64 4.35
N GLY A 53 -10.36 -1.08 5.36
CA GLY A 53 -9.48 -2.24 5.26
C GLY A 53 -8.09 -1.94 4.67
N TYR A 54 -7.73 -0.66 4.50
CA TYR A 54 -6.37 -0.32 4.08
C TYR A 54 -5.38 -0.52 5.22
N LEU A 55 -4.36 -1.36 4.97
CA LEU A 55 -3.18 -1.48 5.82
C LEU A 55 -2.25 -0.29 5.57
N ILE A 56 -2.53 0.82 6.26
CA ILE A 56 -1.64 1.96 6.30
C ILE A 56 -0.59 1.72 7.37
N ASN A 57 0.59 2.32 7.20
CA ASN A 57 1.74 2.11 8.06
C ASN A 57 1.34 2.21 9.54
N HIS A 58 1.27 1.06 10.21
CA HIS A 58 1.01 0.96 11.63
C HIS A 58 2.30 1.31 12.36
N MET A 59 2.50 2.59 12.70
CA MET A 59 3.28 2.90 13.88
C MET A 59 2.38 2.55 15.07
N ALA A 60 2.50 1.31 15.55
CA ALA A 60 2.06 0.94 16.88
C ALA A 60 3.13 1.37 17.88
#